data_AF-A0A0F2PRP9-F1
#
_entry.id   AF-A0A0F2PRP9-F1
#
_cell.length_a   1.000
_cell.length_b   1.000
_cell.length_c   1.000
_cell.angle_alpha   90.00
_cell.angle_beta   90.00
_cell.angle_gamma   90.00
#
_symmetry.space_group_name_H-M   'P 1'
#
loop_
_entity.id
_entity.type
_entity.pdbx_description
1 polymer ?
#
loop_
_entity_poly.entity_id
_entity_poly.type
_entity_poly.pdbx_seq_one_letter_code
_entity_poly.pdbx_strand_id
1 'polypeptide(L)'
;MFKNLRAEMARQDLIGKQIAAKTGISERAFSNRMRGRTEFLMDEIKDFLEKNKLPHIPFHGLRHTSATFLISRGMDIETVAGRLGHSTSATTQNVYSHFLESKDRQAADIMEDTFSKKKQEEKKKKVRKSKM
;
A
#
# COMPACT_ATOMS: atom_id res chain seq x y z
N MET A 1 7.15 -11.61 -12.01
CA MET A 1 6.66 -11.42 -10.62
C MET A 1 5.13 -11.52 -10.47
N PHE A 2 4.32 -11.38 -11.54
CA PHE A 2 2.84 -11.44 -11.47
C PHE A 2 2.19 -12.84 -11.59
N LYS A 3 2.97 -13.93 -11.73
CA LYS A 3 2.41 -15.27 -11.98
C LYS A 3 1.63 -15.86 -10.78
N ASN A 4 1.82 -15.34 -9.57
CA ASN A 4 1.20 -15.89 -8.35
C ASN A 4 -0.11 -15.22 -7.94
N LEU A 5 -0.43 -14.02 -8.44
CA LEU A 5 -1.63 -13.30 -8.00
C LEU A 5 -2.91 -13.93 -8.56
N ARG A 6 -2.90 -14.31 -9.85
CA ARG A 6 -4.03 -15.05 -10.48
C ARG A 6 -4.24 -16.43 -9.85
N ALA A 7 -3.16 -17.13 -9.51
CA ALA A 7 -3.24 -18.43 -8.85
C ALA A 7 -3.83 -18.30 -7.44
N GLU A 8 -3.45 -17.27 -6.69
CA GLU A 8 -3.99 -17.02 -5.35
C GLU A 8 -5.45 -16.57 -5.39
N MET A 9 -5.84 -15.74 -6.37
CA MET A 9 -7.25 -15.39 -6.59
C MET A 9 -8.11 -16.61 -6.93
N ALA A 10 -7.62 -17.48 -7.83
CA ALA A 10 -8.32 -18.73 -8.17
C ALA A 10 -8.44 -19.68 -6.95
N ARG A 11 -7.44 -19.68 -6.07
CA ARG A 11 -7.47 -20.42 -4.81
C ARG A 11 -8.52 -19.88 -3.85
N GLN A 12 -8.64 -18.57 -3.71
CA GLN A 12 -9.66 -17.93 -2.86
C GLN A 12 -11.08 -18.23 -3.35
N ASP A 13 -11.30 -18.21 -4.67
CA ASP A 13 -12.58 -18.60 -5.28
C ASP A 13 -12.94 -20.07 -5.00
N LEU A 14 -11.97 -20.98 -5.09
CA LEU A 14 -12.19 -22.39 -4.81
C LEU A 14 -12.56 -22.64 -3.34
N ILE A 15 -11.89 -21.92 -2.43
CA ILE A 15 -12.20 -21.96 -0.98
C ILE A 15 -13.62 -21.46 -0.72
N GLY A 16 -14.02 -20.34 -1.34
CA GLY A 16 -15.37 -19.79 -1.23
C GLY A 16 -16.45 -20.79 -1.64
N LYS A 17 -16.25 -21.49 -2.76
CA LYS A 17 -17.16 -22.53 -3.27
C LYS A 17 -17.30 -23.72 -2.31
N GLN A 18 -16.19 -24.18 -1.72
CA GLN A 18 -16.20 -25.29 -0.77
C GLN A 18 -16.93 -24.94 0.53
N ILE A 19 -16.70 -23.73 1.05
CA ILE A 19 -17.38 -23.24 2.25
C ILE A 19 -18.88 -23.14 1.99
N ALA A 20 -19.28 -22.61 0.83
CA ALA A 20 -20.68 -22.48 0.48
C ALA A 20 -21.41 -23.81 0.36
N ALA A 21 -20.79 -24.78 -0.31
CA ALA A 21 -21.33 -26.14 -0.43
C ALA A 21 -21.51 -26.81 0.93
N LYS A 22 -20.61 -26.56 1.90
CA LYS A 22 -20.64 -27.18 3.22
C LYS A 22 -21.61 -26.52 4.21
N THR A 23 -21.78 -25.20 4.10
CA THR A 23 -22.51 -24.39 5.10
C THR A 23 -23.88 -23.90 4.62
N GLY A 24 -24.16 -23.99 3.32
CA GLY A 24 -25.37 -23.39 2.70
C GLY A 24 -25.35 -21.85 2.69
N ILE A 25 -24.26 -21.23 3.12
CA ILE A 25 -24.01 -19.79 3.04
C ILE A 25 -23.43 -19.48 1.66
N SER A 26 -23.64 -18.28 1.14
CA SER A 26 -23.11 -17.87 -0.17
C SER A 26 -21.60 -18.07 -0.29
N GLU A 27 -21.13 -18.40 -1.50
CA GLU A 27 -19.71 -18.49 -1.87
C GLU A 27 -18.94 -17.18 -1.75
N ARG A 28 -19.65 -16.07 -1.55
CA ARG A 28 -19.06 -14.75 -1.32
C ARG A 28 -18.69 -14.62 0.15
N ALA A 29 -17.41 -14.30 0.39
CA ALA A 29 -16.92 -13.94 1.73
C ALA A 29 -17.75 -12.81 2.38
N PHE A 30 -18.28 -11.89 1.56
CA PHE A 30 -19.28 -10.90 1.97
C PHE A 30 -20.60 -11.19 1.24
N SER A 31 -21.59 -11.74 1.94
CA SER A 31 -22.87 -12.15 1.33
C SER A 31 -24.07 -11.39 1.87
N ASN A 32 -24.96 -11.01 0.95
CA ASN A 32 -26.04 -10.06 1.19
C ASN A 32 -27.30 -10.67 1.83
N ARG A 33 -27.16 -11.68 2.68
CA ARG A 33 -28.31 -12.19 3.47
C ARG A 33 -28.75 -11.18 4.54
N MET A 34 -27.97 -10.11 4.76
CA MET A 34 -28.31 -8.90 5.50
C MET A 34 -28.18 -7.70 4.56
N ARG A 35 -29.29 -7.02 4.25
CA ARG A 35 -29.43 -5.68 3.61
C ARG A 35 -28.28 -5.20 2.68
N GLY A 36 -28.56 -5.18 1.37
CA GLY A 36 -28.09 -4.14 0.44
C GLY A 36 -26.61 -3.70 0.46
N ARG A 37 -25.66 -4.61 0.29
CA ARG A 37 -24.34 -4.50 -0.39
C ARG A 37 -23.33 -3.36 -0.14
N THR A 38 -23.57 -2.30 0.62
CA THR A 38 -22.48 -1.38 1.03
C THR A 38 -22.78 -0.67 2.35
N GLU A 39 -24.04 -0.35 2.60
CA GLU A 39 -24.50 0.42 3.76
C GLU A 39 -24.19 -0.31 5.07
N PHE A 40 -24.45 -1.64 5.11
CA PHE A 40 -24.16 -2.46 6.29
C PHE A 40 -22.72 -2.37 6.77
N LEU A 41 -21.74 -2.43 5.85
CA LEU A 41 -20.32 -2.38 6.23
C LEU A 41 -19.91 -0.98 6.72
N MET A 42 -20.55 0.06 6.20
CA MET A 42 -20.32 1.44 6.63
C MET A 42 -20.85 1.65 8.05
N ASP A 43 -22.06 1.14 8.31
CA ASP A 43 -22.71 1.22 9.63
C ASP A 43 -21.92 0.42 10.68
N GLU A 44 -21.50 -0.82 10.37
CA GLU A 44 -20.68 -1.62 11.30
C GLU A 44 -19.33 -0.95 11.63
N ILE A 45 -18.67 -0.35 10.63
CA ILE A 45 -17.41 0.36 10.86
C ILE A 45 -17.65 1.60 11.69
N LYS A 46 -18.72 2.35 11.41
CA LYS A 46 -19.10 3.52 12.20
C LYS A 46 -19.34 3.15 13.66
N ASP A 47 -20.17 2.13 13.91
CA ASP A 47 -20.47 1.64 15.26
C ASP A 47 -19.20 1.18 15.99
N PHE A 48 -18.30 0.48 15.29
CA PHE A 48 -17.01 0.08 15.83
C PHE A 48 -16.14 1.28 16.21
N LEU A 49 -16.05 2.30 15.35
CA LEU A 49 -15.25 3.50 15.61
C LEU A 49 -15.80 4.28 16.81
N GLU A 50 -17.12 4.46 16.89
CA GLU A 50 -17.77 5.16 18.00
C GLU A 50 -17.57 4.41 19.33
N LYS A 51 -17.79 3.09 19.33
CA LYS A 51 -17.58 2.24 20.52
C LYS A 51 -16.15 2.30 21.06
N ASN A 52 -15.17 2.44 20.17
CA ASN A 52 -13.75 2.50 20.54
C ASN A 52 -13.20 3.94 20.68
N LYS A 53 -14.06 4.96 20.56
CA LYS A 53 -13.68 6.39 20.60
C LYS A 53 -12.58 6.74 19.58
N LEU A 54 -12.64 6.11 18.41
CA LEU A 54 -11.72 6.35 17.31
C LEU A 54 -12.28 7.44 16.38
N PRO A 55 -11.41 8.22 15.72
CA PRO A 55 -11.86 9.20 14.73
C PRO A 55 -12.62 8.51 13.59
N HIS A 56 -13.63 9.20 13.07
CA HIS A 56 -14.41 8.68 11.95
C HIS A 56 -13.53 8.57 10.70
N ILE A 57 -13.46 7.37 10.13
CA ILE A 57 -12.75 7.09 8.87
C ILE A 57 -13.77 6.49 7.91
N PRO A 58 -13.97 7.07 6.71
CA PRO A 58 -14.83 6.47 5.71
C PRO A 58 -14.25 5.12 5.27
N PHE A 59 -15.08 4.17 4.82
CA PHE A 59 -14.59 2.85 4.40
C PHE A 59 -13.53 2.92 3.29
N HIS A 60 -13.70 3.85 2.34
CA HIS A 60 -12.68 4.10 1.30
C HIS A 60 -11.35 4.62 1.87
N GLY A 61 -11.37 5.23 3.06
CA GLY A 61 -10.19 5.61 3.83
C GLY A 61 -9.29 4.43 4.15
N LEU A 62 -9.84 3.23 4.38
CA LEU A 62 -9.03 2.02 4.59
C LEU A 62 -8.20 1.67 3.35
N ARG A 63 -8.76 1.89 2.14
CA ARG A 63 -8.05 1.71 0.87
C ARG A 63 -6.90 2.71 0.75
N HIS A 64 -7.12 3.95 1.15
CA HIS A 64 -6.06 4.97 1.20
C HIS A 64 -4.96 4.59 2.20
N THR A 65 -5.31 4.16 3.41
CA THR A 65 -4.34 3.71 4.42
C THR A 65 -3.49 2.54 3.91
N SER A 66 -4.10 1.55 3.26
CA SER A 66 -3.36 0.43 2.67
C SER A 66 -2.37 0.89 1.61
N ALA A 67 -2.78 1.82 0.73
CA ALA A 67 -1.93 2.31 -0.34
C ALA A 67 -0.74 3.11 0.20
N THR A 68 -1.00 4.08 1.09
CA THR A 68 0.05 4.93 1.66
C THR A 68 1.01 4.11 2.53
N PHE A 69 0.52 3.11 3.26
CA PHE A 69 1.37 2.18 4.00
C PHE A 69 2.34 1.44 3.08
N LEU A 70 1.87 0.85 1.98
CA LEU A 70 2.73 0.14 1.02
C LEU A 70 3.76 1.08 0.37
N ILE A 71 3.35 2.28 -0.05
CA ILE A 71 4.24 3.30 -0.64
C ILE A 71 5.31 3.72 0.38
N SER A 72 4.92 3.95 1.64
CA SER A 72 5.86 4.34 2.70
C SER A 72 6.93 3.27 2.95
N ARG A 73 6.59 1.99 2.77
CA ARG A 73 7.51 0.84 2.86
C ARG A 73 8.37 0.64 1.60
N GLY A 74 8.29 1.55 0.63
CA GLY A 74 9.13 1.54 -0.57
C GLY A 74 8.64 0.59 -1.66
N MET A 75 7.36 0.16 -1.61
CA MET A 75 6.77 -0.59 -2.73
C MET A 75 6.58 0.33 -3.93
N ASP A 76 6.87 -0.20 -5.12
CA ASP A 76 6.71 0.53 -6.37
C ASP A 76 5.23 0.77 -6.70
N ILE A 77 4.97 1.85 -7.42
CA ILE A 77 3.62 2.33 -7.70
C ILE A 77 2.81 1.35 -8.56
N GLU A 78 3.47 0.58 -9.42
CA GLU A 78 2.85 -0.42 -10.30
C GLU A 78 2.33 -1.60 -9.47
N THR A 79 3.15 -2.11 -8.55
CA THR A 79 2.76 -3.16 -7.60
C THR A 79 1.61 -2.69 -6.71
N VAL A 80 1.66 -1.46 -6.19
CA VAL A 80 0.57 -0.90 -5.37
C VAL A 80 -0.71 -0.77 -6.20
N ALA A 81 -0.63 -0.26 -7.43
CA ALA A 81 -1.77 -0.16 -8.35
C ALA A 81 -2.42 -1.52 -8.63
N GLY A 82 -1.60 -2.56 -8.89
CA GLY A 82 -2.07 -3.92 -9.10
C GLY A 82 -2.79 -4.51 -7.88
N ARG A 83 -2.29 -4.25 -6.66
CA ARG A 83 -2.95 -4.68 -5.41
C ARG A 83 -4.28 -3.95 -5.15
N LEU A 84 -4.37 -2.69 -5.59
CA LEU A 84 -5.61 -1.91 -5.50
C LEU A 84 -6.61 -2.29 -6.61
N GLY A 85 -6.16 -2.98 -7.67
CA GLY A 85 -6.98 -3.31 -8.83
C GLY A 85 -7.27 -2.10 -9.71
N HIS A 86 -6.37 -1.11 -9.75
CA HIS A 86 -6.47 -0.02 -10.72
C HIS A 86 -6.05 -0.51 -12.11
N SER A 87 -6.82 -0.15 -13.13
CA SER A 87 -6.53 -0.49 -14.53
C SER A 87 -5.25 0.14 -15.04
N THR A 88 -4.84 1.27 -14.46
CA THR A 88 -3.60 1.98 -14.78
C THR A 88 -2.91 2.45 -13.50
N SER A 89 -1.58 2.39 -13.48
CA SER A 89 -0.77 2.91 -12.37
C SER A 89 -0.82 4.43 -12.27
N ALA A 90 -1.12 5.13 -13.36
CA ALA A 90 -1.36 6.57 -13.39
C ALA A 90 -2.44 7.01 -12.40
N THR A 91 -3.53 6.23 -12.24
CA THR A 91 -4.57 6.54 -11.24
C THR A 91 -4.00 6.54 -9.83
N THR A 92 -3.21 5.52 -9.48
CA THR A 92 -2.55 5.43 -8.17
C THR A 92 -1.54 6.57 -8.00
N GLN A 93 -0.76 6.85 -9.02
CA GLN A 93 0.27 7.89 -8.97
C GLN A 93 -0.33 9.29 -8.78
N ASN A 94 -1.41 9.60 -9.47
CA ASN A 94 -2.11 10.88 -9.34
C ASN A 94 -2.72 11.06 -7.94
N VAL A 95 -3.27 9.99 -7.35
CA VAL A 95 -3.90 10.04 -6.02
C VAL A 95 -2.88 10.14 -4.89
N TYR A 96 -1.69 9.54 -5.03
CA TYR A 96 -0.68 9.46 -3.97
C TYR A 96 0.62 10.22 -4.27
N SER A 97 0.61 11.14 -5.24
CA SER A 97 1.77 11.91 -5.70
C SER A 97 2.52 12.62 -4.57
N HIS A 98 1.82 13.17 -3.58
CA HIS A 98 2.43 13.83 -2.42
C HIS A 98 3.33 12.89 -1.59
N PHE A 99 2.98 11.61 -1.49
CA PHE A 99 3.82 10.62 -0.80
C PHE A 99 5.07 10.28 -1.62
N LEU A 100 4.98 10.37 -2.95
CA LEU A 100 6.12 10.18 -3.85
C LEU A 100 7.06 11.38 -3.79
N GLU A 101 6.56 12.60 -3.64
CA GLU A 101 7.39 13.80 -3.43
C GLU A 101 8.24 13.69 -2.15
N SER A 102 7.67 13.16 -1.06
CA SER A 102 8.43 12.86 0.15
C SER A 102 9.54 11.83 -0.08
N LYS A 103 9.29 10.83 -0.94
CA LYS A 103 10.30 9.84 -1.32
C LYS A 103 11.36 10.41 -2.25
N ASP A 104 10.99 11.33 -3.14
CA ASP A 104 11.90 12.05 -4.02
C ASP A 104 12.87 12.93 -3.22
N ARG A 105 12.35 13.65 -2.21
CA ARG A 105 13.20 14.41 -1.28
C ARG A 105 14.18 13.51 -0.53
N GLN A 106 13.72 12.36 -0.01
CA GLN A 106 14.61 11.38 0.60
C GLN A 106 15.69 10.88 -0.37
N ALA A 107 15.35 10.70 -1.65
CA ALA A 107 16.33 10.30 -2.66
C ALA A 107 17.37 11.41 -2.90
N ALA A 108 16.94 12.68 -2.96
CA ALA A 108 17.82 13.83 -3.07
C ALA A 108 18.78 13.95 -1.87
N ASP A 109 18.28 13.78 -0.65
CA ASP A 109 19.09 13.81 0.58
C ASP A 109 20.17 12.71 0.56
N ILE A 110 19.80 11.49 0.15
CA ILE A 110 20.74 10.36 0.02
C ILE A 110 21.83 10.66 -1.04
N MET A 111 21.45 11.30 -2.15
CA MET A 111 22.41 11.72 -3.17
C MET A 111 23.39 12.76 -2.59
N GLU A 112 22.89 13.80 -1.95
CA GLU A 112 23.71 14.85 -1.33
C GLU A 112 24.73 14.26 -0.34
N ASP A 113 24.28 13.37 0.53
CA ASP A 113 25.12 12.67 1.50
C ASP A 113 26.24 11.85 0.84
N THR A 114 25.89 11.13 -0.24
CA THR A 114 26.82 10.27 -0.96
C THR A 114 27.92 11.10 -1.63
N PHE A 115 27.56 12.21 -2.28
CA PHE A 115 28.50 13.10 -2.94
C PHE A 115 29.34 13.92 -1.94
N SER A 116 28.76 14.34 -0.82
CA SER A 116 29.46 15.09 0.23
C SER A 116 30.53 14.26 0.93
N LYS A 117 30.28 12.98 1.20
CA LYS A 117 31.27 12.06 1.79
C LYS A 117 32.48 11.86 0.88
N LYS A 118 32.25 11.66 -0.43
CA LYS A 118 33.31 11.49 -1.43
C LYS A 118 34.25 12.69 -1.50
N LYS A 119 33.70 13.91 -1.45
CA LYS A 119 34.47 15.16 -1.45
C LYS A 119 35.36 15.32 -0.22
N GLN A 120 34.92 14.83 0.94
CA GLN A 120 35.71 14.86 2.17
C GLN A 120 36.85 13.83 2.18
N GLU A 121 36.62 12.63 1.61
CA GLU A 121 37.66 11.62 1.46
C GLU A 121 38.77 12.05 0.48
N GLU A 122 38.41 12.69 -0.63
CA GLU A 122 39.37 13.23 -1.59
C GLU A 122 40.21 14.36 -0.99
N LYS A 123 39.60 15.26 -0.19
CA LYS A 123 40.33 16.29 0.57
C LYS A 123 41.30 15.68 1.59
N LYS A 124 40.87 14.68 2.36
CA LYS A 124 41.74 13.97 3.34
C LYS A 124 42.92 13.27 2.66
N LYS A 125 42.71 12.66 1.49
CA LYS A 125 43.79 12.03 0.70
C LYS A 125 44.80 13.05 0.17
N LYS A 126 44.36 14.21 -0.35
CA LYS A 126 45.25 15.29 -0.80
C LYS A 126 46.08 15.88 0.35
N VAL A 127 45.48 16.11 1.52
CA VAL A 127 46.18 16.65 2.69
C VAL A 127 47.26 15.69 3.21
N ARG A 128 46.99 14.38 3.23
CA ARG A 128 47.99 13.37 3.64
C ARG A 128 49.16 13.27 2.67
N LYS A 129 48.92 13.40 1.37
CA LYS A 129 49.96 13.33 0.32
C LYS A 129 50.88 14.57 0.28
N SER A 130 50.44 15.69 0.87
CA SER A 130 51.21 16.94 0.97
C SER A 130 52.06 17.04 2.25
N LYS A 131 51.91 16.10 3.19
CA LYS A 131 52.67 16.03 4.45
C LYS A 131 53.78 14.97 4.45
N MET A 132 53.94 14.24 3.35
CA MET A 132 55.11 13.41 3.02
C MET A 132 55.97 14.17 2.02
#